data_AF-A0A4R1WXG5-F1
#
_entry.id   AF-A0A4R1WXG5-F1
#
_cell.length_a   1.000
_cell.length_b   1.000
_cell.length_c   1.000
_cell.angle_alpha   90.00
_cell.angle_beta   90.00
_cell.angle_gamma   90.00
#
_symmetry.space_group_name_H-M   'P 1'
#
loop_
_entity.id
_entity.type
_entity.pdbx_description
1 polymer ?
#
loop_
_entity_poly.entity_id
_entity_poly.type
_entity_poly.pdbx_seq_one_letter_code
_entity_poly.pdbx_strand_id
1 'polypeptide(L)'
;MARVAGMASRLVRGTAIACGVAAIAGLGIGYALGEPVSPDDILPARKLPADLCARIGDVSTLLPKATKPTLVQTGTSTVNCSAKADEQTQPTHTAAAVSIHITPYAGKAAGAGQPPFTPATVARQTFQRKSWQDVKDRPFPTKLDKRGDLSRQGWRISVLELRADIIVQVDYTAHPIDGAVAEQAALVLADRAIWEAK
;
A
#
# COMPACT_ATOMS: atom_id res chain seq x y z
N MET A 1 -30.30 -42.40 30.67
CA MET A 1 -28.95 -42.04 31.13
C MET A 1 -28.03 -42.07 29.92
N ALA A 2 -27.42 -40.93 29.60
CA ALA A 2 -26.75 -40.68 28.34
C ALA A 2 -25.34 -41.31 28.27
N ARG A 3 -24.87 -41.44 27.02
CA ARG A 3 -23.82 -42.32 26.51
C ARG A 3 -22.40 -42.02 26.99
N VAL A 4 -21.60 -43.08 26.90
CA VAL A 4 -20.17 -43.23 27.20
C VAL A 4 -19.28 -42.72 26.06
N ALA A 5 -18.10 -42.26 26.45
CA ALA A 5 -16.79 -42.22 25.76
C ALA A 5 -16.51 -41.24 24.61
N GLY A 6 -15.36 -40.58 24.73
CA GLY A 6 -14.70 -39.81 23.68
C GLY A 6 -13.50 -39.01 24.19
N MET A 7 -12.46 -39.70 24.66
CA MET A 7 -11.12 -39.14 24.88
C MET A 7 -10.30 -39.31 23.59
N ALA A 8 -9.31 -38.43 23.39
CA ALA A 8 -8.19 -38.47 22.42
C ALA A 8 -8.22 -37.49 21.22
N SER A 9 -7.55 -36.35 21.43
CA SER A 9 -6.40 -35.81 20.67
C SER A 9 -6.32 -35.94 19.13
N ARG A 10 -6.11 -34.79 18.46
CA ARG A 10 -5.06 -34.42 17.46
C ARG A 10 -5.57 -33.23 16.61
N LEU A 11 -4.97 -32.05 16.67
CA LEU A 11 -3.74 -31.62 15.95
C LEU A 11 -3.97 -31.39 14.44
N VAL A 12 -4.28 -30.15 14.04
CA VAL A 12 -3.96 -29.52 12.74
C VAL A 12 -4.00 -27.99 12.98
N ARG A 13 -2.92 -27.29 13.33
CA ARG A 13 -1.85 -26.75 12.47
C ARG A 13 -2.37 -26.21 11.12
N GLY A 14 -2.59 -24.90 11.04
CA GLY A 14 -2.72 -24.19 9.76
C GLY A 14 -3.88 -23.22 9.71
N THR A 15 -3.71 -22.02 10.27
CA THR A 15 -4.54 -20.86 9.94
C THR A 15 -4.23 -20.42 8.50
N ALA A 16 -4.79 -21.16 7.54
CA ALA A 16 -5.01 -20.69 6.19
C ALA A 16 -6.10 -19.61 6.25
N ILE A 17 -5.67 -18.34 6.26
CA ILE A 17 -6.62 -17.23 6.10
C ILE A 17 -7.01 -17.17 4.63
N ALA A 18 -8.24 -17.62 4.41
CA ALA A 18 -8.99 -17.60 3.18
C ALA A 18 -8.97 -16.21 2.51
N CYS A 19 -8.50 -16.17 1.27
CA CYS A 19 -8.92 -15.14 0.32
C CYS A 19 -10.36 -15.47 -0.09
N GLY A 20 -11.31 -14.82 0.59
CA GLY A 20 -12.74 -14.97 0.36
C GLY A 20 -13.16 -14.56 -1.04
N VAL A 21 -13.50 -15.56 -1.84
CA VAL A 21 -14.70 -15.68 -2.69
C VAL A 21 -15.55 -14.40 -2.80
N ALA A 22 -15.33 -13.63 -3.85
CA ALA A 22 -16.36 -12.75 -4.40
C ALA A 22 -17.23 -13.58 -5.36
N ALA A 23 -18.13 -14.38 -4.78
CA ALA A 23 -19.24 -14.98 -5.50
C ALA A 23 -20.28 -13.88 -5.77
N ILE A 24 -20.17 -13.21 -6.92
CA ILE A 24 -21.29 -12.46 -7.48
C ILE A 24 -21.88 -13.33 -8.59
N ALA A 25 -22.95 -14.04 -8.23
CA ALA A 25 -23.88 -14.61 -9.19
C ALA A 25 -24.64 -13.47 -9.89
N GLY A 26 -24.67 -13.48 -11.21
CA GLY A 26 -25.40 -12.51 -12.02
C GLY A 26 -25.50 -12.99 -13.46
N LEU A 27 -26.60 -13.67 -13.75
CA LEU A 27 -27.05 -14.21 -15.04
C LEU A 27 -26.84 -13.26 -16.24
N GLY A 28 -26.34 -13.82 -17.34
CA GLY A 28 -26.75 -13.43 -18.69
C GLY A 28 -25.77 -12.59 -19.52
N ILE A 29 -25.42 -13.16 -20.67
CA ILE A 29 -24.90 -12.51 -21.89
C ILE A 29 -23.37 -12.30 -21.94
N GLY A 30 -22.71 -13.38 -22.37
CA GLY A 30 -21.54 -13.47 -23.24
C GLY A 30 -20.59 -12.28 -23.39
N TYR A 31 -19.39 -12.43 -22.84
CA TYR A 31 -18.14 -12.09 -23.51
C TYR A 31 -17.02 -12.95 -22.90
N ALA A 32 -16.42 -13.82 -23.72
CA ALA A 32 -15.14 -14.51 -23.52
C ALA A 32 -14.67 -14.73 -22.07
N LEU A 33 -15.21 -15.77 -21.42
CA LEU A 33 -14.59 -16.33 -20.21
C LEU A 33 -13.35 -17.11 -20.66
N GLY A 34 -12.22 -16.40 -20.77
CA GLY A 34 -10.91 -17.06 -20.73
C GLY A 34 -10.84 -17.92 -19.47
N GLU A 35 -10.23 -19.08 -19.58
CA GLU A 35 -10.08 -20.03 -18.47
C GLU A 35 -9.68 -19.30 -17.18
N PRO A 36 -10.26 -19.67 -16.02
CA PRO A 36 -9.91 -19.05 -14.76
C PRO A 36 -8.40 -19.19 -14.56
N VAL A 37 -7.71 -18.06 -14.43
CA VAL A 37 -6.26 -18.00 -14.24
C VAL A 37 -5.92 -18.88 -13.04
N SER A 38 -5.18 -19.96 -13.28
CA SER A 38 -4.77 -20.85 -12.20
C SER A 38 -3.64 -20.17 -11.41
N PRO A 39 -3.48 -20.45 -10.10
CA PRO A 39 -2.37 -19.90 -9.33
C PRO A 39 -0.99 -20.20 -9.95
N ASP A 40 -0.87 -21.32 -10.67
CA ASP A 40 0.34 -21.71 -11.41
C ASP A 40 0.61 -20.80 -12.63
N ASP A 41 -0.41 -20.06 -13.11
CA ASP A 41 -0.32 -19.12 -14.23
C ASP A 41 0.10 -17.71 -13.78
N ILE A 42 0.59 -17.53 -12.54
CA ILE A 42 0.96 -16.23 -11.98
C ILE A 42 2.44 -16.20 -11.64
N LEU A 43 3.18 -15.25 -12.23
CA LEU A 43 4.56 -14.99 -11.83
C LEU A 43 4.58 -14.38 -10.42
N PRO A 44 5.41 -14.88 -9.50
CA PRO A 44 5.39 -14.41 -8.12
C PRO A 44 5.74 -12.92 -8.05
N ALA A 45 5.01 -12.19 -7.21
CA ALA A 45 5.38 -10.83 -6.83
C ALA A 45 6.71 -10.84 -6.05
N ARG A 46 7.48 -9.75 -6.16
CA ARG A 46 8.70 -9.56 -5.38
C ARG A 46 8.41 -9.68 -3.88
N LYS A 47 9.31 -10.36 -3.16
CA LYS A 47 9.31 -10.36 -1.69
C LYS A 47 9.88 -9.04 -1.17
N LEU A 48 9.09 -8.34 -0.37
CA LEU A 48 9.53 -7.14 0.33
C LEU A 48 10.24 -7.49 1.64
N PRO A 49 11.17 -6.64 2.13
CA PRO A 49 11.80 -6.82 3.43
C PRO A 49 10.76 -6.84 4.57
N ALA A 50 10.92 -7.74 5.53
CA ALA A 50 10.01 -7.84 6.69
C ALA A 50 10.15 -6.65 7.66
N ASP A 51 11.25 -5.91 7.56
CA ASP A 51 11.60 -4.73 8.37
C ASP A 51 11.51 -3.42 7.55
N LEU A 52 10.80 -3.42 6.42
CA LEU A 52 10.71 -2.28 5.50
C LEU A 52 10.25 -0.99 6.20
N CYS A 53 9.23 -1.06 7.06
CA CYS A 53 8.76 0.12 7.79
C CYS A 53 9.81 0.68 8.77
N ALA A 54 10.66 -0.18 9.34
CA ALA A 54 11.76 0.26 10.20
C ALA A 54 12.91 0.89 9.39
N ARG A 55 13.14 0.40 8.17
CA ARG A 55 14.16 0.92 7.23
C ARG A 55 13.81 2.29 6.63
N ILE A 56 12.52 2.53 6.37
CA ILE A 56 12.02 3.86 5.98
C ILE A 56 12.49 4.91 7.00
N GLY A 57 12.53 4.51 8.28
CA GLY A 57 13.20 5.24 9.35
C GLY A 57 12.24 6.05 10.21
N ASP A 58 12.82 6.98 10.95
CA ASP A 58 12.09 7.82 11.87
C ASP A 58 11.32 8.91 11.12
N VAL A 59 9.98 8.88 11.24
CA VAL A 59 9.06 9.89 10.71
C VAL A 59 8.70 10.95 11.77
N SER A 60 9.36 10.95 12.93
CA SER A 60 9.16 11.91 14.02
C SER A 60 9.32 13.36 13.61
N THR A 61 10.14 13.65 12.60
CA THR A 61 10.32 15.01 12.07
C THR A 61 9.15 15.49 11.22
N LEU A 62 8.33 14.56 10.73
CA LEU A 62 7.13 14.82 9.92
C LEU A 62 5.84 14.81 10.75
N LEU A 63 5.96 14.43 12.02
CA LEU A 63 4.88 14.39 12.99
C LEU A 63 5.19 15.42 14.11
N PRO A 64 4.18 15.91 14.83
CA PRO A 64 4.38 16.79 15.98
C PRO A 64 5.40 16.22 16.98
N LYS A 65 6.28 17.10 17.50
CA LYS A 65 7.41 16.76 18.40
C LYS A 65 7.04 15.98 19.67
N ALA A 66 5.76 15.98 20.07
CA ALA A 66 5.31 15.26 21.25
C ALA A 66 5.13 13.75 21.02
N THR A 67 5.39 13.26 19.80
CA THR A 67 5.20 11.86 19.42
C THR A 67 6.55 11.15 19.31
N LYS A 68 6.64 9.88 19.74
CA LYS A 68 7.69 8.92 19.32
C LYS A 68 7.05 7.94 18.33
N PRO A 69 6.79 8.36 17.08
CA PRO A 69 6.01 7.55 16.17
C PRO A 69 6.88 6.44 15.58
N THR A 70 6.48 5.20 15.82
CA THR A 70 7.00 4.05 15.08
C THR A 70 6.04 3.72 13.95
N LEU A 71 6.55 3.51 12.74
CA LEU A 71 5.74 3.03 11.64
C LEU A 71 5.31 1.60 11.94
N VAL A 72 4.00 1.38 12.02
CA VAL A 72 3.44 0.04 12.24
C VAL A 72 3.31 -0.65 10.89
N GLN A 73 3.99 -1.78 10.74
CA GLN A 73 3.91 -2.62 9.54
C GLN A 73 2.70 -3.55 9.61
N THR A 74 1.88 -3.57 8.56
CA THR A 74 0.87 -4.60 8.35
C THR A 74 1.02 -5.22 6.96
N GLY A 75 0.87 -6.54 6.89
CA GLY A 75 1.03 -7.33 5.66
C GLY A 75 2.48 -7.68 5.30
N THR A 76 2.63 -8.71 4.45
CA THR A 76 3.92 -9.26 4.01
C THR A 76 4.07 -9.27 2.49
N SER A 77 2.97 -9.37 1.75
CA SER A 77 2.91 -9.27 0.29
C SER A 77 2.51 -7.88 -0.20
N THR A 78 1.73 -7.14 0.59
CA THR A 78 1.50 -5.69 0.46
C THR A 78 1.80 -5.10 1.82
N VAL A 79 2.78 -4.21 1.87
CA VAL A 79 3.26 -3.65 3.13
C VAL A 79 2.60 -2.29 3.33
N ASN A 80 1.89 -2.14 4.45
CA ASN A 80 1.38 -0.84 4.87
C ASN A 80 2.13 -0.39 6.11
N CYS A 81 2.74 0.80 6.05
CA CYS A 81 3.39 1.46 7.16
C CYS A 81 2.57 2.67 7.57
N SER A 82 2.03 2.71 8.79
CA SER A 82 1.25 3.86 9.26
C SER A 82 1.81 4.45 10.54
N ALA A 83 1.76 5.77 10.64
CA ALA A 83 2.04 6.51 11.87
C ALA A 83 1.04 7.67 11.99
N LYS A 84 0.55 7.93 13.20
CA LYS A 84 -0.39 9.02 13.46
C LYS A 84 -0.07 9.73 14.77
N ALA A 85 -0.34 11.03 14.77
CA ALA A 85 -0.36 11.90 15.94
C ALA A 85 -1.74 12.54 15.98
N ASP A 86 -2.57 12.08 16.93
CA ASP A 86 -3.94 12.55 17.09
C ASP A 86 -3.95 13.92 17.79
N GLU A 87 -4.73 14.87 17.29
CA GLU A 87 -4.80 16.24 17.81
C GLU A 87 -5.03 16.31 19.33
N GLN A 88 -5.92 15.45 19.84
CA GLN A 88 -6.32 15.36 21.24
C GLN A 88 -5.16 15.03 22.18
N THR A 89 -4.09 14.44 21.65
CA THR A 89 -2.89 14.06 22.41
C THR A 89 -1.81 15.14 22.36
N GLN A 90 -2.03 16.22 21.60
CA GLN A 90 -1.01 17.24 21.32
C GLN A 90 -1.35 18.55 22.04
N PRO A 91 -0.38 19.17 22.76
CA PRO A 91 -0.61 20.43 23.46
C PRO A 91 -0.85 21.62 22.52
N THR A 92 -0.48 21.47 21.25
CA THR A 92 -0.49 22.53 20.22
C THR A 92 -1.66 22.41 19.24
N HIS A 93 -2.65 21.56 19.49
CA HIS A 93 -3.78 21.31 18.57
C HIS A 93 -3.32 20.97 17.13
N THR A 94 -2.20 20.28 17.04
CA THR A 94 -1.60 19.84 15.78
C THR A 94 -1.88 18.37 15.57
N ALA A 95 -2.23 17.95 14.36
CA ALA A 95 -2.40 16.55 13.99
C ALA A 95 -1.61 16.23 12.73
N ALA A 96 -1.09 15.01 12.66
CA ALA A 96 -0.49 14.50 11.44
C ALA A 96 -0.65 12.98 11.33
N ALA A 97 -0.85 12.49 10.12
CA ALA A 97 -0.99 11.08 9.81
C ALA A 97 -0.24 10.78 8.51
N VAL A 98 0.57 9.73 8.54
CA VAL A 98 1.29 9.16 7.41
C VAL A 98 0.79 7.73 7.22
N SER A 99 0.43 7.38 5.99
CA SER A 99 0.19 6.00 5.56
C SER A 99 0.96 5.73 4.27
N ILE A 100 1.82 4.72 4.29
CA ILE A 100 2.66 4.31 3.16
C ILE A 100 2.21 2.92 2.77
N HIS A 101 1.72 2.77 1.54
CA HIS A 101 1.26 1.52 0.96
C HIS A 101 2.23 1.08 -0.14
N ILE A 102 2.83 -0.08 0.01
CA ILE A 102 3.84 -0.61 -0.90
C ILE A 102 3.29 -1.90 -1.50
N THR A 103 2.96 -1.84 -2.78
CA THR A 103 2.30 -2.93 -3.51
C THR A 103 3.22 -3.45 -4.62
N PRO A 104 3.85 -4.62 -4.44
CA PRO A 104 4.51 -5.33 -5.52
C PRO A 104 3.46 -6.07 -6.36
N TYR A 105 3.57 -5.97 -7.69
CA TYR A 105 2.67 -6.63 -8.62
C TYR A 105 3.26 -7.93 -9.14
N ALA A 106 2.38 -8.90 -9.36
CA ALA A 106 2.66 -10.15 -10.05
C ALA A 106 2.38 -10.01 -11.57
N GLY A 107 2.98 -10.89 -12.36
CA GLY A 107 2.68 -11.03 -13.80
C GLY A 107 1.83 -12.28 -14.07
N LYS A 108 1.37 -12.48 -15.32
CA LYS A 108 0.78 -13.77 -15.73
C LYS A 108 1.82 -14.59 -16.49
N ALA A 109 1.89 -15.88 -16.21
CA ALA A 109 2.83 -16.84 -16.80
C ALA A 109 2.41 -17.28 -18.21
N ALA A 110 1.16 -17.03 -18.62
CA ALA A 110 0.69 -17.21 -19.99
C ALA A 110 1.49 -16.30 -20.94
N GLY A 111 2.59 -16.83 -21.49
CA GLY A 111 3.53 -16.13 -22.38
C GLY A 111 4.95 -15.90 -21.85
N ALA A 112 5.44 -16.62 -20.82
CA ALA A 112 6.85 -16.62 -20.38
C ALA A 112 7.47 -15.23 -20.09
N GLY A 113 6.69 -14.30 -19.51
CA GLY A 113 7.17 -12.95 -19.21
C GLY A 113 7.27 -12.04 -20.45
N GLN A 114 6.56 -12.36 -21.53
CA GLN A 114 6.41 -11.45 -22.67
C GLN A 114 5.32 -10.39 -22.39
N PRO A 115 5.46 -9.17 -22.95
CA PRO A 115 4.38 -8.19 -22.95
C PRO A 115 3.08 -8.79 -23.52
N PRO A 116 1.89 -8.50 -22.97
CA PRO A 116 1.58 -7.49 -21.96
C PRO A 116 1.58 -7.99 -20.50
N PHE A 117 2.05 -9.21 -20.23
CA PHE A 117 1.80 -9.90 -18.96
C PHE A 117 2.96 -9.85 -17.95
N THR A 118 3.91 -8.92 -18.13
CA THR A 118 5.03 -8.75 -17.20
C THR A 118 4.59 -8.01 -15.93
N PRO A 119 5.20 -8.31 -14.76
CA PRO A 119 4.92 -7.57 -13.51
C PRO A 119 5.01 -6.05 -13.66
N ALA A 120 6.03 -5.57 -14.39
CA ALA A 120 6.24 -4.14 -14.65
C ALA A 120 5.12 -3.54 -15.51
N THR A 121 4.57 -4.30 -16.47
CA THR A 121 3.44 -3.85 -17.28
C THR A 121 2.17 -3.73 -16.45
N VAL A 122 1.90 -4.69 -15.56
CA VAL A 122 0.72 -4.66 -14.67
C VAL A 122 0.80 -3.50 -13.68
N ALA A 123 1.98 -3.27 -13.08
CA ALA A 123 2.22 -2.11 -12.21
C ALA A 123 2.01 -0.80 -12.99
N ARG A 124 2.58 -0.68 -14.20
CA ARG A 124 2.39 0.51 -15.06
C ARG A 124 0.93 0.74 -15.42
N GLN A 125 0.18 -0.29 -15.80
CA GLN A 125 -1.25 -0.16 -16.09
C GLN A 125 -2.03 0.34 -14.88
N THR A 126 -1.74 -0.19 -13.69
CA THR A 126 -2.40 0.23 -12.45
C THR A 126 -2.07 1.68 -12.10
N PHE A 127 -0.80 2.08 -12.26
CA PHE A 127 -0.38 3.48 -12.11
C PHE A 127 -1.08 4.41 -13.10
N GLN A 128 -1.20 4.02 -14.36
CA GLN A 128 -1.84 4.82 -15.40
C GLN A 128 -3.34 5.02 -15.17
N ARG A 129 -4.04 4.02 -14.63
CA ARG A 129 -5.48 4.09 -14.31
C ARG A 129 -5.83 5.14 -13.26
N LYS A 130 -4.90 5.52 -12.38
CA LYS A 130 -5.13 6.60 -11.40
C LYS A 130 -5.12 7.95 -12.11
N SER A 131 -6.23 8.68 -12.07
CA SER A 131 -6.39 10.01 -12.69
C SER A 131 -5.83 11.15 -11.82
N TRP A 132 -4.60 11.01 -11.33
CA TRP A 132 -3.89 12.03 -10.55
C TRP A 132 -2.94 12.83 -11.45
N GLN A 133 -2.47 13.98 -10.96
CA GLN A 133 -1.60 14.87 -11.74
C GLN A 133 -0.19 14.28 -11.80
N ASP A 134 0.39 14.17 -12.99
CA ASP A 134 1.77 13.73 -13.14
C ASP A 134 2.74 14.80 -12.62
N VAL A 135 3.72 14.38 -11.81
CA VAL A 135 4.79 15.25 -11.32
C VAL A 135 5.99 15.12 -12.25
N LYS A 136 6.41 16.24 -12.84
CA LYS A 136 7.57 16.30 -13.75
C LYS A 136 8.89 16.33 -12.97
N ASP A 137 9.99 16.08 -13.67
CA ASP A 137 11.35 16.20 -13.16
C ASP A 137 11.67 15.32 -11.93
N ARG A 138 11.01 14.16 -11.86
CA ARG A 138 11.21 13.14 -10.82
C ARG A 138 12.05 11.97 -11.34
N PRO A 139 12.84 11.30 -10.48
CA PRO A 139 13.62 10.12 -10.87
C PRO A 139 12.75 8.92 -11.26
N PHE A 140 11.52 8.86 -10.73
CA PHE A 140 10.55 7.82 -10.99
C PHE A 140 9.22 8.44 -11.44
N PRO A 141 8.41 7.75 -12.26
CA PRO A 141 7.07 8.22 -12.59
C PRO A 141 6.24 8.42 -11.31
N THR A 142 5.88 9.67 -11.04
CA THR A 142 5.16 10.09 -9.84
C THR A 142 3.87 10.79 -10.23
N LYS A 143 2.80 10.51 -9.48
CA LYS A 143 1.51 11.19 -9.55
C LYS A 143 1.18 11.78 -8.18
N LEU A 144 0.50 12.92 -8.19
CA LEU A 144 0.15 13.68 -7.00
C LEU A 144 -1.34 14.04 -7.03
N ASP A 145 -2.00 13.87 -5.89
CA ASP A 145 -3.29 14.47 -5.56
C ASP A 145 -3.11 15.32 -4.30
N LYS A 146 -3.56 16.57 -4.36
CA LYS A 146 -3.35 17.58 -3.31
C LYS A 146 -4.66 18.27 -2.99
N ARG A 147 -5.05 18.21 -1.72
CA ARG A 147 -6.30 18.79 -1.23
C ARG A 147 -6.03 19.58 0.05
N GLY A 148 -6.27 20.89 0.00
CA GLY A 148 -6.28 21.75 1.17
C GLY A 148 -7.68 21.81 1.79
N ASP A 149 -7.75 22.05 3.09
CA ASP A 149 -9.00 22.43 3.75
C ASP A 149 -9.39 23.90 3.41
N LEU A 150 -10.59 24.30 3.82
CA LEU A 150 -11.11 25.65 3.57
C LEU A 150 -10.27 26.75 4.25
N SER A 151 -9.63 26.43 5.37
CA SER A 151 -8.75 27.35 6.11
C SER A 151 -7.33 27.40 5.53
N ARG A 152 -6.98 26.52 4.58
CA ARG A 152 -5.63 26.30 4.03
C ARG A 152 -4.55 26.00 5.07
N GLN A 153 -4.98 25.60 6.26
CA GLN A 153 -4.09 25.24 7.35
C GLN A 153 -3.90 23.73 7.40
N GLY A 154 -4.85 22.94 6.90
CA GLY A 154 -4.76 21.50 6.78
C GLY A 154 -4.56 21.07 5.33
N TRP A 155 -3.67 20.09 5.14
CA TRP A 155 -3.39 19.53 3.83
C TRP A 155 -3.47 18.01 3.86
N ARG A 156 -4.09 17.45 2.84
CA ARG A 156 -4.02 16.04 2.47
C ARG A 156 -3.29 15.93 1.14
N ILE A 157 -2.12 15.30 1.19
CA ILE A 157 -1.28 15.02 0.04
C ILE A 157 -1.22 13.51 -0.17
N SER A 158 -1.53 13.08 -1.38
CA SER A 158 -1.39 11.69 -1.80
C SER A 158 -0.40 11.62 -2.95
N VAL A 159 0.70 10.91 -2.76
CA VAL A 159 1.73 10.65 -3.76
C VAL A 159 1.63 9.20 -4.19
N LEU A 160 1.68 8.95 -5.50
CA LEU A 160 1.78 7.63 -6.08
C LEU A 160 3.05 7.57 -6.92
N GLU A 161 3.93 6.62 -6.65
CA GLU A 161 5.19 6.47 -7.36
C GLU A 161 5.34 5.04 -7.88
N LEU A 162 5.77 4.93 -9.13
CA LEU A 162 5.97 3.66 -9.81
C LEU A 162 7.45 3.39 -10.00
N ARG A 163 7.91 2.21 -9.57
CA ARG A 163 9.24 1.71 -9.91
C ARG A 163 9.19 0.23 -10.25
N ALA A 164 9.51 -0.09 -11.51
CA ALA A 164 9.50 -1.45 -12.04
C ALA A 164 8.16 -2.17 -11.77
N ASP A 165 8.18 -3.18 -10.91
CA ASP A 165 7.05 -4.02 -10.52
C ASP A 165 6.33 -3.52 -9.25
N ILE A 166 6.75 -2.41 -8.66
CA ILE A 166 6.23 -1.89 -7.38
C ILE A 166 5.55 -0.54 -7.58
N ILE A 167 4.43 -0.35 -6.91
CA ILE A 167 3.80 0.95 -6.70
C ILE A 167 3.89 1.29 -5.22
N VAL A 168 4.34 2.51 -4.91
CA VAL A 168 4.29 3.09 -3.58
C VAL A 168 3.27 4.21 -3.57
N GLN A 169 2.34 4.16 -2.63
CA GLN A 169 1.41 5.24 -2.36
C GLN A 169 1.69 5.80 -0.97
N VAL A 170 1.90 7.10 -0.86
CA VAL A 170 2.07 7.81 0.40
C VAL A 170 0.90 8.76 0.57
N ASP A 171 0.12 8.57 1.63
CA ASP A 171 -0.93 9.47 2.06
C ASP A 171 -0.45 10.21 3.31
N TYR A 172 -0.26 11.52 3.17
CA TYR A 172 0.14 12.41 4.25
C TYR A 172 -0.97 13.42 4.52
N THR A 173 -1.47 13.45 5.75
CA THR A 173 -2.43 14.45 6.21
C THR A 173 -1.84 15.16 7.40
N ALA A 174 -1.78 16.49 7.39
CA ALA A 174 -1.29 17.25 8.54
C ALA A 174 -2.00 18.61 8.66
N HIS A 175 -2.13 19.08 9.90
CA HIS A 175 -2.69 20.38 10.26
C HIS A 175 -2.10 20.85 11.60
N PRO A 176 -1.71 22.12 11.76
CA PRO A 176 -1.50 23.11 10.71
C PRO A 176 -0.16 22.86 9.99
N ILE A 177 -0.13 22.97 8.66
CA ILE A 177 1.11 22.86 7.86
C ILE A 177 1.00 23.68 6.56
N ASP A 178 2.14 24.13 6.03
CA ASP A 178 2.19 24.69 4.68
C ASP A 178 2.07 23.58 3.61
N GLY A 179 1.30 23.85 2.56
CA GLY A 179 1.01 22.87 1.52
C GLY A 179 2.22 22.45 0.69
N ALA A 180 3.22 23.31 0.52
CA ALA A 180 4.47 22.95 -0.18
C ALA A 180 5.36 22.08 0.71
N VAL A 181 5.41 22.36 2.02
CA VAL A 181 6.12 21.54 3.00
C VAL A 181 5.50 20.15 3.09
N ALA A 182 4.17 20.06 3.16
CA ALA A 182 3.46 18.78 3.18
C ALA A 182 3.69 17.95 1.91
N GLU A 183 3.73 18.62 0.76
CA GLU A 183 4.01 18.00 -0.54
C GLU A 183 5.42 17.44 -0.59
N GLN A 184 6.43 18.25 -0.23
CA GLN A 184 7.82 17.81 -0.18
C GLN A 184 8.02 16.63 0.78
N ALA A 185 7.36 16.65 1.94
CA ALA A 185 7.40 15.55 2.89
C ALA A 185 6.87 14.23 2.29
N ALA A 186 5.72 14.28 1.62
CA ALA A 186 5.14 13.10 0.98
C ALA A 186 6.02 12.56 -0.17
N LEU A 187 6.62 13.44 -0.97
CA LEU A 187 7.52 13.07 -2.07
C LEU A 187 8.80 12.39 -1.54
N VAL A 188 9.43 12.95 -0.52
CA VAL A 188 10.64 12.36 0.10
C VAL A 188 10.33 11.01 0.73
N LEU A 189 9.18 10.85 1.38
CA LEU A 189 8.74 9.56 1.91
C LEU A 189 8.53 8.53 0.81
N ALA A 190 7.96 8.93 -0.34
CA ALA A 190 7.77 8.04 -1.48
C ALA A 190 9.12 7.55 -2.05
N ASP A 191 10.06 8.47 -2.27
CA ASP A 191 11.41 8.14 -2.74
C ASP A 191 12.12 7.18 -1.77
N ARG A 192 12.04 7.47 -0.46
CA ARG A 192 12.65 6.67 0.59
C ARG A 192 12.06 5.26 0.65
N ALA A 193 10.74 5.15 0.58
CA ALA A 193 10.04 3.86 0.58
C ALA A 193 10.40 3.03 -0.66
N ILE A 194 10.53 3.66 -1.82
CA ILE A 194 10.99 2.99 -3.05
C ILE A 194 12.44 2.52 -2.96
N TRP A 195 13.31 3.32 -2.34
CA TRP A 195 14.70 2.96 -2.14
C TRP A 195 14.84 1.73 -1.23
N GLU A 196 14.12 1.71 -0.11
CA GLU A 196 14.18 0.61 0.86
C GLU A 196 13.41 -0.65 0.40
N ALA A 197 12.48 -0.51 -0.55
CA ALA A 197 11.78 -1.63 -1.17
C ALA A 197 12.57 -2.33 -2.30
N LYS A 198 13.78 -1.85 -2.62
CA LYS A 198 14.68 -2.44 -3.64
C LYS A 198 15.14 -3.84 -3.22
#